data_AF-A0A286G9C9-F1
#
_entry.id   AF-A0A286G9C9-F1
#
_cell.length_a   1.000
_cell.length_b   1.000
_cell.length_c   1.000
_cell.angle_alpha   90.00
_cell.angle_beta   90.00
_cell.angle_gamma   90.00
#
_symmetry.space_group_name_H-M   'P 1'
#
loop_
_entity.id
_entity.type
_entity.pdbx_description
1 polymer ?
#
loop_
_entity_poly.entity_id
_entity_poly.type
_entity_poly.pdbx_seq_one_letter_code
_entity_poly.pdbx_strand_id
1 'polypeptide(L)'
;MNQILMKTLVLFVGFSSCLSSCVTSKIKPLEQVVGAGLQTDSSSVKVFLLERDIPQDIEQLGVVSLSVNVRPDLNVDQHVKQQLQSDCQRLGANGAYRINDGTYYPLIVSYLVFRYKK
;
A
#
# COMPACT_ATOMS: atom_id res chain seq x y z
N MET A 1 35.99 -37.10 -37.43
CA MET A 1 36.13 -35.71 -36.93
C MET A 1 34.84 -35.16 -36.29
N ASN A 2 33.87 -36.00 -35.89
CA ASN A 2 32.58 -35.56 -35.33
C ASN A 2 32.36 -35.93 -33.85
N GLN A 3 33.38 -36.48 -33.17
CA GLN A 3 33.28 -36.86 -31.74
C GLN A 3 33.95 -35.84 -30.80
N ILE A 4 34.63 -34.83 -31.33
CA ILE A 4 35.32 -33.80 -30.54
C ILE A 4 34.39 -32.59 -30.29
N LEU A 5 33.44 -32.32 -31.20
CA LEU A 5 32.56 -31.15 -31.13
C LEU A 5 31.44 -31.29 -30.08
N MET A 6 31.00 -32.51 -29.81
CA MET A 6 29.86 -32.77 -28.92
C MET A 6 30.26 -32.85 -27.43
N LYS A 7 31.56 -33.08 -27.13
CA LYS A 7 32.10 -32.98 -25.77
C LYS A 7 32.33 -31.53 -25.32
N THR A 8 32.40 -30.58 -26.25
CA THR A 8 32.57 -29.16 -25.93
C THR A 8 31.25 -28.46 -25.58
N LEU A 9 30.11 -29.05 -25.96
CA LEU A 9 28.79 -28.47 -25.69
C LEU A 9 28.27 -28.77 -24.26
N VAL A 10 28.88 -29.74 -23.56
CA VAL A 10 28.51 -30.12 -22.18
C VAL A 10 29.27 -29.28 -21.12
N LEU A 11 30.23 -28.46 -21.53
CA LEU A 11 31.10 -27.69 -20.62
C LEU A 11 30.64 -26.24 -20.38
N PHE A 12 29.45 -25.86 -20.87
CA PHE A 12 28.84 -24.54 -20.63
C PHE A 12 27.57 -24.58 -19.77
N VAL A 13 27.33 -25.70 -19.07
CA VAL A 13 26.44 -25.73 -17.89
C VAL A 13 27.34 -25.71 -16.66
N GLY A 14 27.72 -24.53 -16.18
CA GLY A 14 28.62 -24.50 -15.04
C GLY A 14 29.09 -23.16 -14.54
N PHE A 15 28.31 -22.09 -14.59
CA PHE A 15 28.53 -20.93 -13.71
C PHE A 15 27.21 -20.21 -13.43
N SER A 16 26.34 -20.90 -12.69
CA SER A 16 25.30 -20.25 -11.89
C SER A 16 26.01 -19.46 -10.78
N SER A 17 26.16 -18.15 -10.99
CA SER A 17 26.70 -17.23 -9.99
C SER A 17 25.58 -16.29 -9.56
N CYS A 18 24.85 -16.72 -8.53
CA CYS A 18 23.92 -15.87 -7.80
C CYS A 18 24.70 -14.74 -7.12
N LEU A 19 24.69 -13.53 -7.67
CA LEU A 19 25.09 -12.33 -6.93
C LEU A 19 23.82 -11.65 -6.38
N SER A 20 23.30 -12.26 -5.32
CA SER A 20 22.35 -11.62 -4.41
C SER A 20 23.04 -10.44 -3.73
N SER A 21 22.69 -9.22 -4.12
CA SER A 21 23.13 -8.03 -3.40
C SER A 21 22.23 -7.83 -2.18
N CYS A 22 22.72 -8.17 -0.99
CA CYS A 22 22.10 -7.78 0.26
C CYS A 22 22.37 -6.30 0.54
N VAL A 23 21.41 -5.43 0.27
CA VAL A 23 21.47 -4.04 0.74
C VAL A 23 21.05 -4.01 2.21
N THR A 24 22.03 -3.97 3.12
CA THR A 24 21.79 -3.58 4.52
C THR A 24 21.67 -2.06 4.57
N SER A 25 20.46 -1.56 4.76
CA SER A 25 20.22 -0.15 5.10
C SER A 25 19.92 -0.05 6.59
N LYS A 26 20.93 0.33 7.38
CA LYS A 26 20.72 0.71 8.79
C LYS A 26 20.19 2.14 8.83
N ILE A 27 18.87 2.30 8.78
CA ILE A 27 18.25 3.56 9.16
C ILE A 27 18.09 3.60 10.68
N LYS A 28 18.75 4.59 11.27
CA LYS A 28 18.70 4.96 12.69
C LYS A 28 17.27 5.42 13.01
N PRO A 29 16.55 4.83 13.98
CA PRO A 29 15.24 5.33 14.34
C PRO A 29 15.38 6.73 14.93
N LEU A 30 14.67 7.69 14.34
CA LEU A 30 14.42 8.97 14.97
C LEU A 30 13.51 8.74 16.17
N GLU A 31 13.85 9.41 17.26
CA GLU A 31 13.22 9.28 18.56
C GLU A 31 11.69 9.40 18.49
N GLN A 32 11.09 8.43 19.17
CA GLN A 32 9.77 8.40 19.78
C GLN A 32 9.15 9.79 20.00
N VAL A 33 8.26 10.20 19.09
CA VAL A 33 7.22 11.17 19.45
C VAL A 33 6.24 10.43 20.36
N VAL A 34 6.36 10.71 21.65
CA VAL A 34 5.36 10.40 22.67
C VAL A 34 4.04 11.04 22.25
N GLY A 35 3.15 10.23 21.67
CA GLY A 35 1.82 10.63 21.25
C GLY A 35 0.84 9.51 21.57
N ALA A 36 0.43 9.47 22.85
CA ALA A 36 -0.76 8.84 23.39
C ALA A 36 -1.09 7.38 22.96
N GLY A 37 -0.90 6.46 23.91
CA GLY A 37 -1.84 5.37 24.12
C GLY A 37 -1.87 4.27 23.06
N LEU A 38 -1.20 3.16 23.37
CA LEU A 38 -1.58 1.83 22.91
C LEU A 38 -3.03 1.53 23.32
N GLN A 39 -3.98 1.97 22.52
CA GLN A 39 -5.28 1.32 22.41
C GLN A 39 -5.26 0.52 21.12
N THR A 40 -5.14 -0.79 21.27
CA THR A 40 -5.32 -1.77 20.19
C THR A 40 -6.79 -1.77 19.80
N ASP A 41 -7.24 -0.72 19.10
CA ASP A 41 -8.57 -0.68 18.50
C ASP A 41 -8.57 -1.61 17.29
N SER A 42 -9.27 -2.73 17.41
CA SER A 42 -9.50 -3.65 16.28
C SER A 42 -10.49 -3.08 15.24
N SER A 43 -10.79 -1.78 15.29
CA SER A 43 -11.89 -1.14 14.54
C SER A 43 -11.50 0.15 13.80
N SER A 44 -10.27 0.66 13.96
CA SER A 44 -9.84 1.89 13.29
C SER A 44 -9.23 1.59 11.91
N VAL A 45 -9.85 2.11 10.85
CA VAL A 45 -9.32 2.09 9.49
C VAL A 45 -8.19 3.11 9.38
N LYS A 46 -7.02 2.69 8.89
CA LYS A 46 -5.90 3.59 8.64
C LYS A 46 -5.95 4.11 7.20
N VAL A 47 -6.00 5.44 7.04
CA VAL A 47 -5.87 6.08 5.72
C VAL A 47 -4.40 6.39 5.47
N PHE A 48 -3.83 5.76 4.44
CA PHE A 48 -2.47 6.01 3.98
C PHE A 48 -2.49 7.18 2.99
N LEU A 49 -1.58 8.13 3.18
CA LEU A 49 -1.49 9.31 2.31
C LEU A 49 -0.58 9.06 1.11
N LEU A 50 0.40 8.18 1.25
CA LEU A 50 1.39 7.89 0.25
C LEU A 50 1.45 6.38 -0.01
N GLU A 51 1.60 6.00 -1.27
CA GLU A 51 1.69 4.60 -1.67
C GLU A 51 2.86 3.87 -0.98
N ARG A 52 3.99 4.56 -0.80
CA ARG A 52 5.19 4.00 -0.15
C ARG A 52 4.99 3.65 1.33
N ASP A 53 3.94 4.18 1.97
CA ASP A 53 3.64 3.91 3.37
C ASP A 53 2.71 2.69 3.52
N ILE A 54 2.15 2.18 2.41
CA ILE A 54 1.28 1.01 2.37
C ILE A 54 2.12 -0.26 2.62
N PRO A 55 1.70 -1.17 3.50
CA PRO A 55 2.35 -2.47 3.69
C PRO A 55 2.43 -3.26 2.38
N GLN A 56 3.50 -4.06 2.20
CA GLN A 56 3.67 -4.82 0.96
C GLN A 56 2.72 -6.03 0.84
N ASP A 57 2.27 -6.59 1.95
CA ASP A 57 1.33 -7.73 2.00
C ASP A 57 -0.08 -7.19 2.25
N ILE A 58 -0.78 -6.83 1.17
CA ILE A 58 -2.17 -6.34 1.19
C ILE A 58 -3.11 -7.26 0.40
N GLU A 59 -4.29 -7.50 0.96
CA GLU A 59 -5.44 -8.06 0.26
C GLU A 59 -6.31 -6.88 -0.22
N GLN A 60 -6.37 -6.66 -1.53
CA GLN A 60 -7.23 -5.62 -2.10
C GLN A 60 -8.70 -6.04 -2.00
N LEU A 61 -9.52 -5.19 -1.41
CA LEU A 61 -10.95 -5.44 -1.20
C LEU A 61 -11.84 -4.67 -2.19
N GLY A 62 -11.28 -3.68 -2.87
CA GLY A 62 -11.93 -2.95 -3.96
C GLY A 62 -11.66 -1.46 -3.92
N VAL A 63 -12.44 -0.71 -4.70
CA VAL A 63 -12.39 0.75 -4.75
C VAL A 63 -13.72 1.32 -4.26
N VAL A 64 -13.64 2.30 -3.38
CA VAL A 64 -14.80 3.07 -2.90
C VAL A 64 -14.71 4.47 -3.47
N SER A 65 -15.81 4.94 -4.07
CA SER A 65 -15.93 6.28 -4.64
C SER A 65 -16.92 7.10 -3.83
N LEU A 66 -16.49 8.24 -3.35
CA LEU A 66 -17.22 9.13 -2.46
C LEU A 66 -17.58 10.41 -3.19
N SER A 67 -18.87 10.65 -3.40
CA SER A 67 -19.32 11.87 -4.04
C SER A 67 -19.31 13.04 -3.04
N VAL A 68 -18.68 14.14 -3.41
CA VAL A 68 -18.66 15.36 -2.61
C VAL A 68 -19.50 16.42 -3.30
N ASN A 69 -20.43 17.02 -2.56
CA ASN A 69 -21.35 18.01 -3.09
C ASN A 69 -20.63 19.26 -3.61
N VAL A 70 -21.13 19.83 -4.71
CA VAL A 70 -20.54 21.00 -5.42
C VAL A 70 -20.63 22.30 -4.61
N ARG A 71 -21.45 22.30 -3.55
CA ARG A 71 -21.49 23.39 -2.56
C ARG A 71 -20.54 23.00 -1.44
N PRO A 72 -19.28 23.46 -1.44
CA PRO A 72 -18.35 23.16 -0.36
C PRO A 72 -18.90 23.78 0.92
N ASP A 73 -19.51 22.94 1.75
CA ASP A 73 -19.69 23.24 3.16
C ASP A 73 -18.36 22.98 3.88
N LEU A 74 -18.14 23.65 5.01
CA LEU A 74 -16.91 23.51 5.82
C LEU A 74 -16.73 22.07 6.37
N ASN A 75 -17.76 21.22 6.26
CA ASN A 75 -17.81 19.88 6.82
C ASN A 75 -17.51 18.74 5.83
N VAL A 76 -17.10 19.06 4.59
CA VAL A 76 -16.82 18.06 3.54
C VAL A 76 -15.83 16.99 3.99
N ASP A 77 -14.72 17.39 4.64
CA ASP A 77 -13.69 16.46 5.12
C ASP A 77 -14.24 15.46 6.14
N GLN A 78 -15.05 15.95 7.08
CA GLN A 78 -15.69 15.10 8.09
C GLN A 78 -16.63 14.09 7.44
N HIS A 79 -17.45 14.53 6.46
CA HIS A 79 -18.36 13.64 5.75
C HIS A 79 -17.63 12.54 4.99
N VAL A 80 -16.57 12.89 4.25
CA VAL A 80 -15.73 11.93 3.52
C VAL A 80 -15.12 10.91 4.47
N LYS A 81 -14.57 11.34 5.60
CA LYS A 81 -13.97 10.44 6.60
C LYS A 81 -14.98 9.47 7.19
N GLN A 82 -16.16 9.95 7.57
CA GLN A 82 -17.23 9.13 8.13
C GLN A 82 -17.72 8.08 7.13
N GLN A 83 -17.98 8.50 5.89
CA GLN A 83 -18.45 7.60 4.85
C GLN A 83 -17.38 6.55 4.49
N LEU A 84 -16.11 6.97 4.35
CA LEU A 84 -14.99 6.07 4.10
C LEU A 84 -14.86 5.01 5.20
N GLN A 85 -14.97 5.41 6.47
CA GLN A 85 -14.88 4.50 7.60
C GLN A 85 -16.01 3.46 7.56
N SER A 86 -17.25 3.90 7.31
CA SER A 86 -18.40 3.00 7.16
C SER A 86 -18.21 1.99 6.03
N ASP A 87 -17.75 2.45 4.86
CA ASP A 87 -17.53 1.56 3.71
C ASP A 87 -16.38 0.59 3.95
N CYS A 88 -15.30 1.02 4.58
CA CYS A 88 -14.18 0.15 4.95
C CYS A 88 -14.62 -0.91 5.97
N GLN A 89 -15.40 -0.54 6.98
CA GLN A 89 -15.93 -1.50 7.95
C GLN A 89 -16.84 -2.53 7.29
N ARG A 90 -17.73 -2.10 6.40
CA ARG A 90 -18.61 -2.98 5.62
C ARG A 90 -17.84 -3.98 4.76
N LEU A 91 -16.68 -3.58 4.22
CA LEU A 91 -15.80 -4.42 3.42
C LEU A 91 -14.83 -5.26 4.29
N GLY A 92 -14.80 -5.07 5.61
CA GLY A 92 -13.83 -5.70 6.51
C GLY A 92 -12.39 -5.26 6.22
N ALA A 93 -12.22 -4.01 5.79
CA ALA A 93 -10.94 -3.38 5.50
C ALA A 93 -10.37 -2.70 6.74
N ASN A 94 -9.05 -2.66 6.83
CA ASN A 94 -8.33 -1.91 7.87
C ASN A 94 -7.37 -0.87 7.28
N GLY A 95 -7.29 -0.77 5.95
CA GLY A 95 -6.49 0.20 5.21
C GLY A 95 -7.26 0.82 4.06
N ALA A 96 -6.99 2.10 3.80
CA ALA A 96 -7.45 2.81 2.62
C ALA A 96 -6.36 3.73 2.07
N TYR A 97 -6.28 3.87 0.75
CA TYR A 97 -5.35 4.76 0.05
C TYR A 97 -6.10 5.52 -1.04
N ARG A 98 -5.92 6.85 -1.12
CA ARG A 98 -6.56 7.64 -2.16
C ARG A 98 -5.83 7.43 -3.48
N ILE A 99 -6.55 7.02 -4.51
CA ILE A 99 -5.98 6.70 -5.84
C ILE A 99 -6.06 7.87 -6.84
N ASN A 100 -6.86 8.90 -6.55
CA ASN A 100 -7.01 10.05 -7.44
C ASN A 100 -6.18 11.24 -6.94
N ASP A 101 -5.16 11.61 -7.71
CA ASP A 101 -4.40 12.85 -7.53
C ASP A 101 -5.13 14.06 -8.14
N GLY A 102 -4.99 15.23 -7.50
CA GLY A 102 -5.37 16.51 -8.12
C GLY A 102 -6.10 17.53 -7.23
N THR A 103 -5.89 18.81 -7.55
CA THR A 103 -6.53 20.02 -6.99
C THR A 103 -7.60 20.60 -7.93
N TYR A 104 -8.42 19.74 -8.52
CA TYR A 104 -9.66 20.17 -9.16
C TYR A 104 -10.80 19.53 -8.41
N TYR A 105 -11.62 20.38 -7.78
CA TYR A 105 -13.00 20.12 -7.35
C TYR A 105 -13.41 18.64 -7.47
N PRO A 106 -13.28 17.83 -6.41
CA PRO A 106 -13.63 16.43 -6.52
C PRO A 106 -15.14 16.34 -6.35
N LEU A 107 -15.88 16.26 -7.44
CA LEU A 107 -17.23 15.68 -7.37
C LEU A 107 -17.17 14.26 -6.80
N ILE A 108 -16.04 13.57 -6.98
CA ILE A 108 -15.82 12.19 -6.56
C ILE A 108 -14.37 12.02 -6.06
N VAL A 109 -14.20 11.44 -4.87
CA VAL A 109 -12.90 10.99 -4.34
C VAL A 109 -12.89 9.47 -4.27
N SER A 110 -11.89 8.83 -4.87
CA SER A 110 -11.79 7.36 -4.90
C SER A 110 -10.65 6.86 -4.02
N TYR A 111 -10.94 5.80 -3.26
CA TYR A 111 -10.02 5.12 -2.36
C TYR A 111 -9.90 3.64 -2.74
N LEU A 112 -8.67 3.16 -2.91
CA LEU A 112 -8.36 1.74 -2.82
C LEU A 112 -8.52 1.32 -1.37
N VAL A 113 -9.35 0.32 -1.13
CA VAL A 113 -9.65 -0.22 0.19
C VAL A 113 -9.06 -1.63 0.27
N PHE A 114 -8.35 -1.91 1.35
CA PHE A 114 -7.57 -3.14 1.49
C PHE A 114 -7.48 -3.61 2.94
N ARG A 115 -7.09 -4.87 3.10
CA ARG A 115 -6.76 -5.50 4.37
C ARG A 115 -5.27 -5.80 4.41
N TYR A 116 -4.63 -5.54 5.54
CA TYR A 116 -3.24 -5.90 5.78
C TYR A 116 -3.05 -6.45 7.19
N LYS A 117 -1.95 -7.19 7.39
CA LYS A 117 -1.53 -7.62 8.73
C LYS A 117 -0.94 -6.41 9.45
N LYS A 118 -1.52 -6.07 10.60
CA LYS A 118 -1.02 -5.00 11.47
C LYS A 118 0.42 -5.26 11.91
#